data_AF-A0A926TZX2-F1
#
_entry.id   AF-A0A926TZX2-F1
#
_cell.length_a   1.000
_cell.length_b   1.000
_cell.length_c   1.000
_cell.angle_alpha   90.00
_cell.angle_beta   90.00
_cell.angle_gamma   90.00
#
_symmetry.space_group_name_H-M   'P 1'
#
loop_
_entity.id
_entity.type
_entity.pdbx_description
1 polymer ?
#
loop_
_entity_poly.entity_id
_entity_poly.type
_entity_poly.pdbx_seq_one_letter_code
_entity_poly.pdbx_strand_id
1 'polypeptide(L)'
;MDYKEITWTYESATYTLSNGVRYKPDFLLETGEYVEIKGVFNYAHDLPKIQQFKAEFKAEVIVIQEKDLRCLIKSTPFVFEQLRREWKSQAKVRGMDTSGQRNPMYGVTQSESTRAKIAAKAKARFQDPVFRAKFINSDRKRQYHESRKGIKTGPLVERVSLVCKFCGTEFSVTPGMARRKGKQFYSYTCSVNAQHGKTVTTDREIREQVLAFAVSHSEKIFSVKLNRLKPLFEPLYNSIAQQYGIIDIRTVCQTVVGKPCSRKNLLFFLRTYVENVRGTNANSEALELGDKKPLG
;
A
#
# COMPACT_ATOMS: atom_id res chain seq x y z
N MET A 1 -19.12 -10.05 13.85
CA MET A 1 -19.31 -11.34 14.53
C MET A 1 -18.91 -11.20 15.98
N ASP A 2 -17.71 -10.69 16.26
CA ASP A 2 -17.23 -10.38 17.64
C ASP A 2 -18.22 -9.58 18.50
N TYR A 3 -18.76 -8.48 17.99
CA TYR A 3 -19.73 -7.66 18.74
C TYR A 3 -20.99 -8.42 19.17
N LYS A 4 -21.40 -9.43 18.39
CA LYS A 4 -22.57 -10.25 18.69
C LYS A 4 -22.18 -11.55 19.42
N GLU A 5 -20.93 -11.66 19.88
CA GLU A 5 -20.39 -12.84 20.57
C GLU A 5 -20.58 -14.13 19.78
N ILE A 6 -20.60 -14.03 18.44
CA ILE A 6 -20.66 -15.19 17.57
C ILE A 6 -19.26 -15.76 17.48
N THR A 7 -19.05 -17.02 17.86
CA THR A 7 -17.78 -17.72 17.67
C THR A 7 -17.55 -18.02 16.19
N TRP A 8 -16.36 -17.71 15.68
CA TRP A 8 -15.98 -17.96 14.29
C TRP A 8 -14.51 -18.38 14.18
N THR A 9 -14.20 -19.12 13.12
CA THR A 9 -12.84 -19.41 12.67
C THR A 9 -12.62 -18.79 11.30
N TYR A 10 -11.59 -17.97 11.17
CA TYR A 10 -11.24 -17.35 9.88
C TYR A 10 -10.44 -18.34 9.04
N GLU A 11 -10.88 -18.51 7.79
CA GLU A 11 -10.15 -19.27 6.77
C GLU A 11 -9.80 -20.72 7.21
N SER A 12 -10.75 -21.39 7.87
CA SER A 12 -10.55 -22.65 8.60
C SER A 12 -9.88 -23.76 7.79
N ALA A 13 -10.28 -23.96 6.53
CA ALA A 13 -9.73 -24.99 5.67
C ALA A 13 -9.85 -24.63 4.18
N THR A 14 -8.95 -25.21 3.36
CA THR A 14 -9.02 -25.13 1.89
C THR A 14 -9.50 -26.46 1.35
N TYR A 15 -10.57 -26.43 0.56
CA TYR A 15 -11.20 -27.58 -0.05
C TYR A 15 -10.84 -27.65 -1.53
N THR A 16 -10.61 -28.85 -2.04
CA THR A 16 -10.45 -29.08 -3.48
C THR A 16 -11.73 -29.73 -3.97
N LEU A 17 -12.44 -29.03 -4.86
CA LEU A 17 -13.66 -29.52 -5.47
C LEU A 17 -13.36 -30.59 -6.53
N SER A 18 -14.34 -31.39 -6.91
CA SER A 18 -14.17 -32.48 -7.89
C SER A 18 -13.66 -32.03 -9.27
N ASN A 19 -13.88 -30.76 -9.65
CA ASN A 19 -13.34 -30.16 -10.89
C ASN A 19 -11.90 -29.62 -10.74
N GLY A 20 -11.24 -29.90 -9.61
CA GLY A 20 -9.89 -29.43 -9.29
C GLY A 20 -9.81 -27.96 -8.83
N VAL A 21 -10.93 -27.24 -8.79
CA VAL A 21 -10.96 -25.86 -8.29
C VAL A 21 -10.83 -25.87 -6.77
N ARG A 22 -9.95 -25.01 -6.23
CA ARG A 22 -9.85 -24.81 -4.78
C ARG A 22 -10.88 -23.78 -4.31
N TYR A 23 -11.54 -24.11 -3.22
CA TYR A 23 -12.47 -23.23 -2.52
C TYR A 23 -12.07 -23.11 -1.06
N LYS A 24 -12.11 -21.88 -0.54
CA LYS A 24 -11.74 -21.55 0.82
C LYS A 24 -12.76 -20.52 1.30
N PRO A 25 -13.78 -20.93 2.06
CA PRO A 25 -14.71 -20.00 2.67
C PRO A 25 -13.99 -19.02 3.61
N ASP A 26 -14.47 -17.79 3.69
CA ASP A 26 -13.85 -16.76 4.54
C ASP A 26 -13.97 -17.10 6.03
N PHE A 27 -15.14 -17.55 6.49
CA PHE A 27 -15.37 -17.89 7.90
C PHE A 27 -16.15 -19.21 8.05
N LEU A 28 -15.90 -19.89 9.17
CA LEU A 28 -16.72 -20.98 9.68
C LEU A 28 -17.28 -20.58 11.04
N LEU A 29 -18.60 -20.63 11.18
CA LEU A 29 -19.28 -20.37 12.45
C LEU A 29 -19.30 -21.66 13.30
N GLU A 30 -19.42 -21.51 14.62
CA GLU A 30 -19.58 -22.66 15.53
C GLU A 30 -20.86 -23.48 15.26
N THR A 31 -21.87 -22.85 14.64
CA THR A 31 -23.08 -23.55 14.14
C THR A 31 -22.79 -24.54 13.02
N GLY A 32 -21.58 -24.54 12.45
CA GLY A 32 -21.18 -25.36 11.30
C GLY A 32 -21.46 -24.69 9.95
N GLU A 33 -22.03 -23.48 9.94
CA GLU A 33 -22.30 -22.72 8.74
C GLU A 33 -21.04 -21.99 8.24
N TYR A 34 -20.79 -22.05 6.94
CA TYR A 34 -19.73 -21.27 6.32
C TYR A 34 -20.26 -19.91 5.87
N VAL A 35 -19.44 -18.88 6.00
CA VAL A 35 -19.76 -17.52 5.57
C VAL A 35 -18.72 -17.06 4.54
N GLU A 36 -19.19 -16.57 3.41
CA GLU A 36 -18.38 -15.98 2.35
C GLU A 36 -18.75 -14.50 2.21
N ILE A 37 -17.76 -13.61 2.29
CA ILE A 37 -17.94 -12.17 2.16
C ILE A 37 -17.51 -11.73 0.76
N LYS A 38 -18.44 -11.19 -0.03
CA LYS A 38 -18.16 -10.69 -1.38
C LYS A 38 -18.58 -9.24 -1.57
N GLY A 39 -17.67 -8.40 -2.04
CA GLY A 39 -17.99 -7.03 -2.47
C GLY A 39 -18.92 -7.01 -3.68
N VAL A 40 -18.54 -7.72 -4.74
CA VAL A 40 -19.38 -7.98 -5.92
C VAL A 40 -19.51 -9.49 -6.07
N PHE A 41 -20.73 -9.99 -6.22
CA PHE A 41 -21.00 -11.41 -6.43
C PHE A 41 -21.26 -11.69 -7.90
N ASN A 42 -20.39 -12.50 -8.51
CA ASN A 42 -20.53 -12.88 -9.91
C ASN A 42 -21.29 -14.20 -10.02
N TYR A 43 -22.57 -14.12 -10.38
CA TYR A 43 -23.44 -15.30 -10.52
C TYR A 43 -22.96 -16.33 -11.55
N ALA A 44 -22.14 -15.94 -12.54
CA ALA A 44 -21.63 -16.89 -13.54
C ALA A 44 -20.42 -17.70 -13.04
N HIS A 45 -19.72 -17.23 -12.02
CA HIS A 45 -18.46 -17.84 -11.55
C HIS A 45 -18.49 -18.23 -10.07
N ASP A 46 -19.04 -17.38 -9.21
CA ASP A 46 -19.08 -17.61 -7.77
C ASP A 46 -20.20 -18.58 -7.39
N LEU A 47 -21.40 -18.42 -7.96
CA LEU A 47 -22.55 -19.27 -7.63
C LEU A 47 -22.32 -20.76 -7.94
N PRO A 48 -21.83 -21.16 -9.13
CA PRO A 48 -21.60 -22.58 -9.43
C PRO A 48 -20.57 -23.20 -8.49
N LYS A 49 -19.52 -22.44 -8.14
CA LYS A 49 -18.47 -22.89 -7.21
C LYS A 49 -19.03 -23.14 -5.81
N ILE A 50 -19.89 -22.24 -5.31
CA ILE A 50 -20.53 -22.38 -4.00
C ILE A 50 -21.51 -23.55 -4.02
N GLN A 51 -22.37 -23.66 -5.04
CA GLN A 51 -23.31 -24.77 -5.17
C GLN A 51 -22.61 -26.13 -5.22
N GLN A 52 -21.50 -26.21 -5.94
CA GLN A 52 -20.67 -27.40 -6.00
C GLN A 52 -20.09 -27.74 -4.62
N PHE A 53 -19.56 -26.76 -3.90
CA PHE A 53 -19.09 -26.98 -2.52
C PHE A 53 -20.22 -27.46 -1.61
N LYS A 54 -21.41 -26.84 -1.66
CA LYS A 54 -22.58 -27.27 -0.88
C LYS A 54 -22.94 -28.73 -1.16
N ALA A 55 -22.96 -29.12 -2.43
CA ALA A 55 -23.30 -30.47 -2.85
C ALA A 55 -22.25 -31.51 -2.42
N GLU A 56 -20.96 -31.20 -2.61
CA GLU A 56 -19.87 -32.13 -2.32
C GLU A 56 -19.61 -32.31 -0.82
N PHE A 57 -19.69 -31.23 -0.05
CA PHE A 57 -19.35 -31.23 1.37
C PHE A 57 -20.58 -31.21 2.29
N LYS A 58 -21.79 -31.22 1.72
CA LYS A 58 -23.07 -31.14 2.46
C LYS A 58 -23.06 -29.99 3.49
N ALA A 59 -22.47 -28.88 3.09
CA ALA A 59 -22.20 -27.74 3.95
C ALA A 59 -22.96 -26.52 3.47
N GLU A 60 -23.63 -25.82 4.38
CA GLU A 60 -24.28 -24.56 4.04
C GLU A 60 -23.27 -23.41 3.97
N VAL A 61 -23.48 -22.56 2.97
CA VAL A 61 -22.67 -21.35 2.73
C VAL A 61 -23.61 -20.16 2.64
N ILE A 62 -23.41 -19.21 3.53
CA ILE A 62 -24.09 -17.91 3.57
C ILE A 62 -23.20 -16.90 2.87
N VAL A 63 -23.72 -16.26 1.82
CA VAL A 63 -23.00 -15.19 1.12
C VAL A 63 -23.47 -13.85 1.68
N ILE A 64 -22.53 -13.07 2.20
CA ILE A 64 -22.78 -11.72 2.71
C ILE A 64 -22.17 -10.71 1.74
N GLN A 65 -23.01 -9.83 1.19
CA GLN A 65 -22.58 -8.69 0.40
C GLN A 65 -22.61 -7.40 1.20
N GLU A 66 -22.11 -6.30 0.62
CA GLU A 66 -22.11 -4.99 1.29
C GLU A 66 -23.51 -4.57 1.75
N LYS A 67 -24.55 -4.85 0.95
CA LYS A 67 -25.95 -4.55 1.31
C LYS A 67 -26.40 -5.29 2.58
N ASP A 68 -26.02 -6.56 2.70
CA ASP A 68 -26.39 -7.42 3.82
C ASP A 68 -25.63 -6.99 5.08
N LEU A 69 -24.34 -6.66 4.92
CA LEU A 69 -23.50 -6.12 5.97
C LEU A 69 -24.03 -4.78 6.52
N ARG A 70 -24.53 -3.90 5.64
CA ARG A 70 -25.21 -2.66 6.05
C ARG A 70 -26.46 -2.96 6.86
N CYS A 71 -27.27 -3.92 6.46
CA CYS A 71 -28.45 -4.35 7.23
C CYS A 71 -28.08 -4.92 8.60
N LEU A 72 -27.06 -5.76 8.67
CA LEU A 72 -26.56 -6.35 9.92
C LEU A 72 -26.09 -5.27 10.90
N ILE A 73 -25.39 -4.24 10.40
CA ILE A 73 -24.85 -3.14 11.21
C ILE A 73 -25.93 -2.19 11.73
N LYS A 74 -27.09 -2.04 11.06
CA LYS A 74 -28.20 -1.19 11.57
C LYS A 74 -28.66 -1.57 12.98
N SER A 75 -28.54 -2.85 13.35
CA SER A 75 -28.91 -3.36 14.67
C SER A 75 -27.85 -3.12 15.77
N THR A 76 -26.75 -2.47 15.42
CA THR A 76 -25.60 -2.23 16.31
C THR A 76 -25.42 -0.74 16.54
N PRO A 77 -24.70 -0.31 17.58
CA PRO A 77 -24.36 1.10 17.79
C PRO A 77 -23.34 1.64 16.77
N PHE A 78 -22.87 0.81 15.83
CA PHE A 78 -21.85 1.21 14.87
C PHE A 78 -22.42 1.87 13.63
N VAL A 79 -21.70 2.85 13.12
CA VAL A 79 -21.97 3.46 11.81
C VAL A 79 -21.13 2.77 10.74
N PHE A 80 -21.78 2.17 9.74
CA PHE A 80 -21.11 1.43 8.66
C PHE A 80 -19.96 2.22 8.02
N GLU A 81 -20.16 3.50 7.72
CA GLU A 81 -19.13 4.33 7.07
C GLU A 81 -17.96 4.70 8.02
N GLN A 82 -18.16 4.67 9.34
CA GLN A 82 -17.06 4.78 10.30
C GLN A 82 -16.25 3.48 10.32
N LEU A 83 -16.91 2.34 10.51
CA LEU A 83 -16.27 1.02 10.48
C LEU A 83 -15.51 0.78 9.17
N ARG A 84 -16.11 1.12 8.03
CA ARG A 84 -15.46 1.00 6.72
C ARG A 84 -14.19 1.83 6.61
N ARG A 85 -14.17 3.04 7.18
CA ARG A 85 -12.97 3.90 7.20
C ARG A 85 -11.90 3.34 8.12
N GLU A 86 -12.31 2.84 9.28
CA GLU A 86 -11.43 2.20 10.27
C GLU A 86 -10.80 0.90 9.73
N TRP A 87 -11.59 0.00 9.16
CA TRP A 87 -11.06 -1.20 8.51
C TRP A 87 -10.12 -0.87 7.35
N LYS A 88 -10.42 0.19 6.58
CA LYS A 88 -9.52 0.66 5.52
C LYS A 88 -8.25 1.31 6.04
N SER A 89 -8.25 1.95 7.21
CA SER A 89 -7.03 2.50 7.80
C SER A 89 -6.16 1.39 8.40
N GLN A 90 -6.77 0.38 9.02
CA GLN A 90 -6.09 -0.81 9.51
C GLN A 90 -5.54 -1.70 8.39
N ALA A 91 -6.31 -1.92 7.31
CA ALA A 91 -5.88 -2.70 6.15
C ALA A 91 -4.77 -2.02 5.32
N LYS A 92 -4.56 -0.71 5.49
CA LYS A 92 -3.48 0.04 4.81
C LYS A 92 -2.10 -0.18 5.41
N VAL A 93 -1.97 -1.05 6.40
CA VAL A 93 -0.69 -1.38 7.02
C VAL A 93 -0.28 -2.81 6.67
N ARG A 94 0.55 -2.93 5.62
CA ARG A 94 1.70 -3.84 5.45
C ARG A 94 1.95 -4.03 3.96
N GLY A 95 3.10 -3.57 3.48
CA GLY A 95 3.56 -3.91 2.14
C GLY A 95 3.58 -5.43 2.00
N MET A 96 2.87 -5.96 1.01
CA MET A 96 2.93 -7.39 0.70
C MET A 96 4.41 -7.78 0.55
N ASP A 97 4.84 -8.83 1.25
CA ASP A 97 6.15 -9.42 0.98
C ASP A 97 6.10 -9.96 -0.46
N THR A 98 6.69 -9.21 -1.39
CA THR A 98 6.67 -9.55 -2.82
C THR A 98 7.82 -10.51 -3.18
N SER A 99 8.52 -11.05 -2.17
CA SER A 99 9.71 -11.86 -2.34
C SER A 99 9.59 -13.25 -1.72
N GLY A 100 10.29 -14.22 -2.32
CA GLY A 100 10.39 -15.58 -1.79
C GLY A 100 9.04 -16.30 -1.65
N GLN A 101 9.01 -17.29 -0.75
CA GLN A 101 7.86 -18.17 -0.51
C GLN A 101 6.64 -17.46 0.10
N ARG A 102 6.82 -16.26 0.66
CA ARG A 102 5.74 -15.45 1.27
C ARG A 102 5.04 -14.52 0.28
N ASN A 103 5.52 -14.44 -0.96
CA ASN A 103 4.79 -13.77 -2.03
C ASN A 103 3.50 -14.53 -2.33
N PRO A 104 2.32 -13.88 -2.33
CA PRO A 104 1.04 -14.51 -2.71
C PRO A 104 1.06 -15.15 -4.11
N MET A 105 1.98 -14.72 -4.97
CA MET A 105 2.20 -15.25 -6.32
C MET A 105 3.29 -16.34 -6.37
N TYR A 106 3.93 -16.70 -5.26
CA TYR A 106 4.95 -17.74 -5.24
C TYR A 106 4.33 -19.10 -5.55
N GLY A 107 4.91 -19.82 -6.52
CA GLY A 107 4.38 -21.11 -6.98
C GLY A 107 3.13 -21.00 -7.87
N VAL A 108 2.59 -19.80 -8.11
CA VAL A 108 1.45 -19.61 -9.02
C VAL A 108 1.95 -19.66 -10.47
N THR A 109 1.76 -20.80 -11.12
CA THR A 109 2.04 -20.95 -12.56
C THR A 109 0.84 -20.51 -13.39
N GLN A 110 1.09 -19.72 -14.44
CA GLN A 110 0.05 -19.37 -15.41
C GLN A 110 -0.48 -20.62 -16.12
N SER A 111 -1.79 -20.69 -16.34
CA SER A 111 -2.43 -21.71 -17.16
C SER A 111 -1.92 -21.68 -18.60
N GLU A 112 -2.00 -22.81 -19.31
CA GLU A 112 -1.58 -22.90 -20.72
C GLU A 112 -2.32 -21.92 -21.62
N SER A 113 -3.63 -21.74 -21.42
CA SER A 113 -4.44 -20.78 -22.17
C SER A 113 -3.97 -19.33 -21.96
N THR A 114 -3.57 -18.98 -20.72
CA THR A 114 -3.00 -17.68 -20.39
C THR A 114 -1.64 -17.48 -21.06
N ARG A 115 -0.77 -18.51 -20.99
CA ARG A 115 0.55 -18.48 -21.66
C ARG A 115 0.40 -18.31 -23.17
N ALA A 116 -0.54 -19.01 -23.79
CA ALA A 116 -0.82 -18.91 -25.21
C ALA A 116 -1.29 -17.50 -25.60
N LYS A 117 -2.19 -16.88 -24.84
CA LYS A 117 -2.64 -15.49 -25.06
C LYS A 117 -1.49 -14.49 -24.91
N ILE A 118 -0.63 -14.67 -23.90
CA ILE A 118 0.55 -13.81 -23.70
C ILE A 118 1.53 -13.96 -24.87
N ALA A 119 1.77 -15.19 -25.33
CA ALA A 119 2.65 -15.47 -26.46
C ALA A 119 2.10 -14.85 -27.76
N ALA A 120 0.80 -14.98 -28.03
CA ALA A 120 0.16 -14.36 -29.20
C ALA A 120 0.27 -12.83 -29.16
N LYS A 121 -0.04 -12.19 -28.01
CA LYS A 121 0.14 -10.74 -27.84
C LYS A 121 1.59 -10.29 -27.92
N ALA A 122 2.54 -11.12 -27.50
CA ALA A 122 3.96 -10.84 -27.69
C ALA A 122 4.31 -10.89 -29.18
N LYS A 123 3.94 -11.95 -29.91
CA LYS A 123 4.16 -12.05 -31.36
C LYS A 123 3.57 -10.86 -32.12
N ALA A 124 2.33 -10.48 -31.84
CA ALA A 124 1.68 -9.33 -32.47
C ALA A 124 2.45 -8.01 -32.22
N ARG A 125 2.92 -7.76 -30.99
CA ARG A 125 3.76 -6.58 -30.70
C ARG A 125 5.07 -6.56 -31.48
N PHE A 126 5.66 -7.72 -31.75
CA PHE A 126 6.91 -7.82 -32.52
C PHE A 126 6.71 -7.77 -34.04
N GLN A 127 5.47 -7.87 -34.52
CA GLN A 127 5.13 -7.61 -35.92
C GLN A 127 5.09 -6.11 -36.22
N ASP A 128 4.84 -5.25 -35.22
CA ASP A 128 4.94 -3.79 -35.36
C ASP A 128 6.41 -3.37 -35.59
N PRO A 129 6.76 -2.81 -36.75
CA PRO A 129 8.12 -2.41 -37.08
C PRO A 129 8.65 -1.31 -36.17
N VAL A 130 7.79 -0.41 -35.67
CA VAL A 130 8.19 0.69 -34.78
C VAL A 130 8.59 0.13 -33.41
N PHE A 131 7.74 -0.73 -32.84
CA PHE A 131 8.05 -1.41 -31.58
C PHE A 131 9.30 -2.30 -31.71
N ARG A 132 9.41 -3.07 -32.81
CA ARG A 132 10.55 -3.94 -33.07
C ARG A 132 11.85 -3.16 -33.17
N ALA A 133 11.88 -2.06 -33.92
CA ALA A 133 13.07 -1.20 -34.04
C ALA A 133 13.47 -0.60 -32.68
N LYS A 134 12.49 -0.08 -31.92
CA LYS A 134 12.73 0.47 -30.57
C LYS A 134 13.24 -0.59 -29.59
N PHE A 135 12.75 -1.81 -29.70
CA PHE A 135 13.17 -2.93 -28.85
C PHE A 135 14.59 -3.40 -29.17
N ILE A 136 14.93 -3.53 -30.45
CA ILE A 136 16.27 -3.92 -30.93
C ILE A 136 17.30 -2.85 -30.57
N ASN A 137 16.97 -1.58 -30.80
CA ASN A 137 17.88 -0.45 -30.60
C ASN A 137 17.92 0.07 -29.16
N SER A 138 17.28 -0.62 -28.20
CA SER A 138 17.35 -0.21 -26.80
C SER A 138 18.77 -0.45 -26.26
N ASP A 139 19.45 0.62 -25.84
CA ASP A 139 20.82 0.58 -25.29
C ASP A 139 20.97 -0.45 -24.17
N ARG A 140 19.91 -0.63 -23.37
CA ARG A 140 19.85 -1.59 -22.26
C ARG A 140 19.97 -3.05 -22.72
N LYS A 141 19.50 -3.38 -23.92
CA LYS A 141 19.61 -4.72 -24.49
C LYS A 141 20.92 -4.89 -25.25
N ARG A 142 21.39 -3.86 -25.97
CA ARG A 142 22.72 -3.86 -26.61
C ARG A 142 23.82 -4.06 -25.56
N GLN A 143 23.80 -3.30 -24.47
CA GLN A 143 24.70 -3.49 -23.32
C GLN A 143 24.53 -4.86 -22.64
N TYR A 144 23.31 -5.36 -22.49
CA TYR A 144 23.06 -6.69 -21.88
C TYR A 144 23.50 -7.86 -22.78
N HIS A 145 23.38 -7.76 -24.10
CA HIS A 145 23.83 -8.79 -25.05
C HIS A 145 25.34 -8.72 -25.28
N GLU A 146 25.91 -7.52 -25.41
CA GLU A 146 27.35 -7.30 -25.54
C GLU A 146 28.10 -7.75 -24.28
N SER A 147 27.54 -7.50 -23.08
CA SER A 147 28.09 -8.02 -21.82
C SER A 147 27.93 -9.54 -21.63
N ARG A 148 27.16 -10.22 -22.50
CA ARG A 148 26.83 -11.65 -22.37
C ARG A 148 27.17 -12.49 -23.60
N LYS A 149 28.01 -12.03 -24.53
CA LYS A 149 28.46 -12.76 -25.74
C LYS A 149 28.72 -14.26 -25.48
N GLY A 150 27.70 -15.11 -25.62
CA GLY A 150 27.79 -16.57 -25.48
C GLY A 150 28.02 -17.16 -24.08
N ILE A 151 28.20 -16.35 -23.03
CA ILE A 151 28.47 -16.89 -21.68
C ILE A 151 27.15 -17.32 -21.04
N LYS A 152 26.86 -18.64 -21.05
CA LYS A 152 25.83 -19.23 -20.18
C LYS A 152 26.10 -18.73 -18.76
N THR A 153 25.06 -18.21 -18.10
CA THR A 153 25.09 -17.84 -16.68
C THR A 153 25.92 -18.86 -15.93
N GLY A 154 27.08 -18.43 -15.42
CA GLY A 154 28.07 -19.30 -14.80
C GLY A 154 27.47 -20.13 -13.65
N PRO A 155 28.24 -21.07 -13.08
CA PRO A 155 27.78 -21.89 -11.96
C PRO A 155 27.11 -21.02 -10.90
N LEU A 156 26.02 -21.53 -10.31
CA LEU A 156 25.28 -20.83 -9.27
C LEU A 156 26.29 -20.33 -8.22
N VAL A 157 26.41 -19.01 -8.08
CA VAL A 157 27.35 -18.43 -7.14
C VAL A 157 27.01 -18.95 -5.75
N GLU A 158 27.97 -19.62 -5.14
CA GLU A 158 27.83 -20.21 -3.81
C GLU A 158 27.32 -19.15 -2.82
N ARG A 159 26.27 -19.51 -2.09
CA ARG A 159 25.61 -18.58 -1.17
C ARG A 159 26.36 -18.58 0.16
N VAL A 160 26.57 -17.40 0.70
CA VAL A 160 27.16 -17.21 2.04
C VAL A 160 26.02 -17.12 3.04
N SER A 161 26.12 -17.88 4.12
CA SER A 161 25.19 -17.81 5.23
C SER A 161 25.52 -16.63 6.16
N LEU A 162 24.50 -15.86 6.57
CA LEU A 162 24.64 -14.72 7.46
C LEU A 162 23.58 -14.77 8.56
N VAL A 163 23.94 -14.28 9.74
CA VAL A 163 23.03 -14.17 10.88
C VAL A 163 22.51 -12.74 10.99
N CYS A 164 21.19 -12.59 11.12
CA CYS A 164 20.56 -11.28 11.33
C CYS A 164 20.90 -10.75 12.74
N LYS A 165 21.41 -9.51 12.83
CA LYS A 165 21.73 -8.89 14.13
C LYS A 165 20.51 -8.60 15.02
N PHE A 166 19.30 -8.57 14.47
CA PHE A 166 18.08 -8.25 15.22
C PHE A 166 17.36 -9.49 15.75
N CYS A 167 17.17 -10.50 14.91
CA CYS A 167 16.38 -11.68 15.26
C CYS A 167 17.23 -12.95 15.41
N GLY A 168 18.55 -12.87 15.21
CA GLY A 168 19.44 -14.03 15.26
C GLY A 168 19.21 -15.08 14.17
N THR A 169 18.24 -14.88 13.27
CA THR A 169 17.92 -15.86 12.23
C THR A 169 18.97 -15.84 11.13
N GLU A 170 19.37 -17.04 10.72
CA GLU A 170 20.31 -17.28 9.64
C GLU A 170 19.63 -17.18 8.25
N PHE A 171 20.32 -16.61 7.27
CA PHE A 171 19.82 -16.46 5.89
C PHE A 171 20.96 -16.41 4.87
N SER A 172 20.72 -16.93 3.67
CA SER A 172 21.76 -17.07 2.64
C SER A 172 21.73 -15.97 1.58
N VAL A 173 22.88 -15.35 1.30
CA VAL A 173 23.03 -14.26 0.31
C VAL A 173 24.17 -14.53 -0.67
N THR A 174 24.30 -13.74 -1.73
CA THR A 174 25.47 -13.84 -2.62
C THR A 174 26.70 -13.16 -1.98
N PRO A 175 27.94 -13.61 -2.29
CA PRO A 175 29.16 -13.02 -1.76
C PRO A 175 29.30 -11.52 -2.06
N GLY A 176 28.75 -11.06 -3.19
CA GLY A 176 28.71 -9.63 -3.53
C GLY A 176 27.77 -8.82 -2.63
N MET A 177 26.65 -9.40 -2.20
CA MET A 177 25.76 -8.77 -1.20
C MET A 177 26.38 -8.79 0.20
N ALA A 178 27.08 -9.87 0.56
CA ALA A 178 27.85 -9.93 1.80
C ALA A 178 28.91 -8.81 1.83
N ARG A 179 29.69 -8.63 0.75
CA ARG A 179 30.71 -7.57 0.70
C ARG A 179 30.13 -6.15 0.74
N ARG A 180 29.04 -5.87 0.03
CA ARG A 180 28.43 -4.52 0.00
C ARG A 180 27.77 -4.10 1.31
N LYS A 181 27.22 -5.05 2.07
CA LYS A 181 26.48 -4.79 3.31
C LYS A 181 27.32 -4.98 4.58
N GLY A 182 28.65 -4.97 4.45
CA GLY A 182 29.64 -5.27 5.50
C GLY A 182 29.61 -4.42 6.79
N LYS A 183 28.50 -3.82 7.19
CA LYS A 183 28.34 -3.14 8.49
C LYS A 183 27.02 -3.45 9.22
N GLN A 184 25.93 -3.77 8.53
CA GLN A 184 24.62 -4.00 9.18
C GLN A 184 23.76 -4.99 8.38
N PHE A 185 23.86 -6.28 8.72
CA PHE A 185 23.01 -7.30 8.14
C PHE A 185 21.74 -7.46 8.97
N TYR A 186 20.66 -6.91 8.44
CA TYR A 186 19.30 -7.22 8.85
C TYR A 186 18.71 -8.16 7.81
N SER A 187 18.03 -9.23 8.24
CA SER A 187 17.14 -9.96 7.32
C SER A 187 16.17 -8.94 6.71
N TYR A 188 15.77 -9.12 5.44
CA TYR A 188 14.85 -8.17 4.78
C TYR A 188 13.61 -7.90 5.66
N THR A 189 13.07 -8.97 6.24
CA THR A 189 11.97 -8.93 7.21
C THR A 189 12.28 -8.10 8.46
N CYS A 190 13.48 -8.22 9.05
CA CYS A 190 13.87 -7.38 10.18
C CYS A 190 14.15 -5.93 9.79
N SER A 191 14.69 -5.66 8.60
CA SER A 191 14.88 -4.28 8.12
C SER A 191 13.55 -3.57 7.91
N VAL A 192 12.55 -4.29 7.41
CA VAL A 192 11.18 -3.81 7.23
C VAL A 192 10.51 -3.63 8.59
N ASN A 193 10.60 -4.61 9.49
CA ASN A 193 10.00 -4.51 10.83
C ASN A 193 10.65 -3.44 11.72
N ALA A 194 11.96 -3.23 11.65
CA ALA A 194 12.65 -2.16 12.37
C ALA A 194 12.23 -0.76 11.89
N GLN A 195 11.81 -0.63 10.62
CA GLN A 195 11.20 0.60 10.09
C GLN A 195 9.75 0.77 10.57
N HIS A 196 9.02 -0.32 10.85
CA HIS A 196 7.62 -0.28 11.27
C HIS A 196 7.41 -0.23 12.79
N GLY A 197 8.43 -0.56 13.60
CA GLY A 197 8.32 -0.69 15.05
C GLY A 197 8.36 0.60 15.87
N LYS A 198 8.30 1.80 15.26
CA LYS A 198 8.51 3.07 15.99
C LYS A 198 7.37 4.09 15.97
N THR A 199 6.31 3.92 15.17
CA THR A 199 5.25 4.94 15.11
C THR A 199 4.14 4.65 16.11
N VAL A 200 4.43 4.90 17.38
CA VAL A 200 3.44 5.51 18.26
C VAL A 200 3.64 7.01 18.07
N THR A 201 3.05 7.57 17.02
CA THR A 201 2.98 9.03 16.89
C THR A 201 1.58 9.44 16.49
N THR A 202 1.08 10.44 17.21
CA THR A 202 -0.20 11.08 16.99
C THR A 202 -0.12 11.85 15.69
N ASP A 203 -0.94 11.48 14.70
CA ASP A 203 -1.09 12.17 13.39
C ASP A 203 -1.17 13.71 13.51
N ARG A 204 -1.61 14.19 14.68
CA ARG A 204 -1.64 15.60 15.08
C ARG A 204 -0.27 16.29 15.01
N GLU A 205 0.78 15.71 15.58
CA GLU A 205 2.10 16.37 15.70
C GLU A 205 2.78 16.56 14.34
N ILE A 206 2.68 15.55 13.47
CA ILE A 206 3.17 15.63 12.09
C ILE A 206 2.41 16.71 11.33
N ARG A 207 1.07 16.75 11.51
CA ARG A 207 0.25 17.76 10.86
C ARG A 207 0.62 19.16 11.32
N GLU A 208 0.75 19.38 12.63
CA GLU A 208 1.16 20.67 13.22
C GLU A 208 2.53 21.12 12.69
N GLN A 209 3.52 20.21 12.65
CA GLN A 209 4.85 20.54 12.14
C GLN A 209 4.83 20.95 10.66
N VAL A 210 4.05 20.26 9.82
CA VAL A 210 3.94 20.58 8.40
C VAL A 210 3.21 21.92 8.18
N LEU A 211 2.18 22.21 8.99
CA LEU A 211 1.47 23.49 8.94
C LEU A 211 2.35 24.64 9.41
N ALA A 212 3.11 24.47 10.49
CA ALA A 212 4.09 25.46 10.98
C ALA A 212 5.20 25.72 9.96
N PHE A 213 5.68 24.67 9.28
CA PHE A 213 6.61 24.82 8.16
C PHE A 213 6.00 25.68 7.04
N ALA A 214 4.72 25.47 6.72
CA ALA A 214 4.06 26.21 5.65
C ALA A 214 3.92 27.70 5.94
N VAL A 215 3.62 28.07 7.19
CA VAL A 215 3.54 29.47 7.63
C VAL A 215 4.93 30.13 7.56
N SER A 216 5.95 29.48 8.14
CA SER A 216 7.33 30.00 8.17
C SER A 216 8.00 30.10 6.79
N HIS A 217 7.56 29.29 5.82
CA HIS A 217 8.12 29.25 4.45
C HIS A 217 7.12 29.72 3.39
N SER A 218 6.16 30.56 3.81
CA SER A 218 5.01 30.99 3.00
C SER A 218 5.40 31.57 1.63
N GLU A 219 6.39 32.46 1.57
CA GLU A 219 6.88 33.04 0.30
C GLU A 219 7.38 31.96 -0.69
N LYS A 220 8.12 30.97 -0.18
CA LYS A 220 8.63 29.85 -0.99
C LYS A 220 7.50 28.92 -1.44
N ILE A 221 6.46 28.73 -0.61
CA ILE A 221 5.29 27.93 -0.97
C ILE A 221 4.50 28.52 -2.15
N PHE A 222 4.36 29.84 -2.21
CA PHE A 222 3.69 30.48 -3.35
C PHE A 222 4.57 30.52 -4.60
N SER A 223 5.88 30.77 -4.46
CA SER A 223 6.79 30.95 -5.61
C SER A 223 7.34 29.65 -6.22
N VAL A 224 7.34 28.52 -5.50
CA VAL A 224 7.94 27.28 -5.98
C VAL A 224 7.23 26.70 -7.22
N LYS A 225 8.01 26.28 -8.22
CA LYS A 225 7.51 25.54 -9.39
C LYS A 225 7.23 24.07 -9.05
N LEU A 226 6.20 23.47 -9.66
CA LEU A 226 5.77 22.09 -9.36
C LEU A 226 6.83 21.00 -9.61
N ASN A 227 7.83 21.28 -10.46
CA ASN A 227 8.97 20.38 -10.71
C ASN A 227 10.14 20.57 -9.72
N ARG A 228 10.08 21.59 -8.85
CA ARG A 228 11.11 21.94 -7.85
C ARG A 228 10.64 21.74 -6.41
N LEU A 229 9.63 20.90 -6.19
CA LEU A 229 9.07 20.64 -4.86
C LEU A 229 10.00 19.85 -3.94
N LYS A 230 10.90 19.02 -4.50
CA LYS A 230 11.80 18.20 -3.67
C LYS A 230 12.71 19.09 -2.80
N PRO A 231 13.50 20.03 -3.35
CA PRO A 231 14.34 20.93 -2.53
C PRO A 231 13.57 21.70 -1.45
N LEU A 232 12.33 22.11 -1.72
CA LEU A 232 11.51 22.84 -0.74
C LEU A 232 11.15 21.95 0.46
N PHE A 233 10.67 20.74 0.22
CA PHE A 233 10.16 19.88 1.29
C PHE A 233 11.20 18.94 1.91
N GLU A 234 12.39 18.79 1.30
CA GLU A 234 13.44 17.88 1.78
C GLU A 234 13.87 18.18 3.23
N PRO A 235 14.07 19.44 3.67
CA PRO A 235 14.36 19.73 5.08
C PRO A 235 13.25 19.27 6.04
N LEU A 236 11.98 19.51 5.66
CA LEU A 236 10.81 19.08 6.44
C LEU A 236 10.72 17.56 6.52
N TYR A 237 10.89 16.86 5.40
CA TYR A 237 10.84 15.40 5.37
C TYR A 237 11.98 14.76 6.14
N ASN A 238 13.18 15.32 6.09
CA ASN A 238 14.32 14.84 6.88
C ASN A 238 14.05 15.00 8.39
N SER A 239 13.47 16.12 8.81
CA SER A 239 13.08 16.34 10.21
C SER A 239 12.02 15.34 10.68
N ILE A 240 10.96 15.13 9.89
CA ILE A 240 9.91 14.16 10.18
C ILE A 240 10.46 12.72 10.23
N ALA A 241 11.38 12.38 9.32
CA ALA A 241 12.02 11.07 9.31
C ALA A 241 12.90 10.85 10.55
N GLN A 242 13.63 11.88 10.99
CA GLN A 242 14.47 11.81 12.18
C GLN A 242 13.64 11.71 13.47
N GLN A 243 12.57 12.50 13.57
CA GLN A 243 11.77 12.61 14.79
C GLN A 243 10.78 11.44 14.95
N TYR A 244 10.16 11.00 13.84
CA TYR A 244 9.05 10.04 13.88
C TYR A 244 9.35 8.73 13.13
N GLY A 245 10.50 8.60 12.49
CA GLY A 245 10.85 7.41 11.70
C GLY A 245 10.08 7.27 10.39
N ILE A 246 9.36 8.30 9.95
CA ILE A 246 8.53 8.25 8.74
C ILE A 246 9.34 8.69 7.52
N ILE A 247 9.70 7.72 6.68
CA ILE A 247 10.49 7.95 5.46
C ILE A 247 9.58 8.14 4.22
N ASP A 248 8.41 7.51 4.19
CA ASP A 248 7.50 7.61 3.05
C ASP A 248 6.75 8.94 3.06
N ILE A 249 7.11 9.81 2.11
CA ILE A 249 6.45 11.11 1.88
C ILE A 249 4.93 10.96 1.68
N ARG A 250 4.46 9.83 1.13
CA ARG A 250 3.02 9.60 0.93
C ARG A 250 2.28 9.49 2.26
N THR A 251 2.92 8.95 3.29
CA THR A 251 2.38 8.89 4.65
C THR A 251 2.22 10.30 5.20
N VAL A 252 3.27 11.14 5.09
CA VAL A 252 3.23 12.55 5.52
C VAL A 252 2.11 13.31 4.80
N CYS A 253 2.02 13.19 3.47
CA CYS A 253 0.97 13.77 2.66
C CYS A 253 -0.43 13.34 3.12
N GLN A 254 -0.61 12.05 3.41
CA GLN A 254 -1.89 11.51 3.87
C GLN A 254 -2.26 12.02 5.27
N THR A 255 -1.31 12.06 6.20
CA THR A 255 -1.53 12.57 7.56
C THR A 255 -1.97 14.03 7.55
N VAL A 256 -1.37 14.85 6.68
CA VAL A 256 -1.67 16.29 6.61
C VAL A 256 -3.00 16.57 5.90
N VAL A 257 -3.24 15.91 4.75
CA VAL A 257 -4.40 16.18 3.88
C VAL A 257 -5.62 15.33 4.26
N GLY A 258 -5.42 14.28 5.07
CA GLY A 258 -6.47 13.31 5.45
C GLY A 258 -6.79 12.26 4.38
N LYS A 259 -6.10 12.27 3.24
CA LYS A 259 -6.26 11.28 2.15
C LYS A 259 -4.95 11.06 1.39
N PRO A 260 -4.71 9.87 0.82
CA PRO A 260 -3.54 9.62 -0.01
C PRO A 260 -3.43 10.66 -1.13
N CYS A 261 -2.30 11.38 -1.18
CA CYS A 261 -2.13 12.43 -2.18
C CYS A 261 -0.67 12.61 -2.61
N SER A 262 -0.49 13.33 -3.73
CA SER A 262 0.84 13.66 -4.25
C SER A 262 1.45 14.87 -3.53
N ARG A 263 2.76 15.08 -3.71
CA ARG A 263 3.46 16.30 -3.27
C ARG A 263 2.85 17.60 -3.83
N LYS A 264 2.26 17.54 -5.04
CA LYS A 264 1.57 18.68 -5.65
C LYS A 264 0.28 19.01 -4.89
N ASN A 265 -0.47 17.97 -4.52
CA ASN A 265 -1.71 18.14 -3.75
C ASN A 265 -1.42 18.67 -2.35
N LEU A 266 -0.33 18.21 -1.73
CA LEU A 266 0.16 18.78 -0.47
C LEU A 266 0.48 20.28 -0.64
N LEU A 267 1.22 20.67 -1.68
CA LEU A 267 1.51 22.09 -1.93
C LEU A 267 0.23 22.92 -2.07
N PHE A 268 -0.74 22.47 -2.86
CA PHE A 268 -2.01 23.19 -3.02
C PHE A 268 -2.75 23.34 -1.70
N PHE A 269 -2.82 22.27 -0.90
CA PHE A 269 -3.40 22.32 0.43
C PHE A 269 -2.69 23.34 1.33
N LEU A 270 -1.35 23.38 1.32
CA LEU A 270 -0.58 24.32 2.13
C LEU A 270 -0.75 25.77 1.66
N ARG A 271 -0.88 26.02 0.35
CA ARG A 271 -1.20 27.37 -0.18
C ARG A 271 -2.52 27.87 0.37
N THR A 272 -3.58 27.08 0.25
CA THR A 272 -4.90 27.41 0.79
C THR A 272 -4.86 27.61 2.30
N TYR A 273 -4.11 26.79 3.03
CA TYR A 273 -3.95 26.97 4.48
C TYR A 273 -3.27 28.30 4.81
N VAL A 274 -2.16 28.62 4.14
CA VAL A 274 -1.42 29.87 4.37
C VAL A 274 -2.23 31.10 3.96
N GLU A 275 -2.99 31.02 2.86
CA GLU A 275 -3.96 32.05 2.45
C GLU A 275 -4.99 32.32 3.55
N ASN A 276 -5.60 31.27 4.09
CA ASN A 276 -6.60 31.39 5.15
C ASN A 276 -5.99 32.00 6.43
N VAL A 277 -4.82 31.53 6.86
CA VAL A 277 -4.15 32.07 8.06
C VAL A 277 -3.78 33.54 7.86
N ARG A 278 -3.22 33.92 6.71
CA ARG A 278 -2.87 35.31 6.41
C ARG A 278 -4.10 36.21 6.26
N GLY A 279 -5.17 35.74 5.62
CA GLY A 279 -6.43 36.46 5.50
C GLY A 279 -7.13 36.67 6.85
N THR A 280 -6.98 35.72 7.78
CA THR A 280 -7.50 35.86 9.15
C THR A 280 -6.68 36.85 9.98
N ASN A 281 -5.36 36.91 9.76
CA ASN A 281 -4.47 37.86 10.45
C ASN A 281 -4.65 39.31 9.92
N ALA A 282 -4.89 39.49 8.62
CA ALA A 282 -5.17 40.81 8.05
C ALA A 282 -6.51 41.42 8.55
N ASN A 283 -7.50 40.58 8.86
CA ASN A 283 -8.78 41.00 9.43
C ASN A 283 -8.74 41.23 10.96
N SER A 284 -7.68 40.80 11.64
CA SER A 284 -7.49 41.06 13.09
C SER A 284 -6.63 42.29 13.38
N GLU A 285 -5.90 42.83 12.39
CA GLU A 285 -5.17 44.11 12.49
C GLU A 285 -6.00 45.35 12.08
N ALA A 286 -7.25 45.17 11.66
CA ALA A 286 -8.16 46.27 11.33
C ALA A 286 -9.21 46.50 12.44
N LEU A 287 -8.77 46.75 13.66
CA LEU A 287 -9.60 47.46 14.63
C LEU A 287 -8.69 48.23 15.60
N GLU A 288 -8.93 49.53 15.67
CA GLU A 288 -8.42 50.56 16.61
C GLU A 288 -7.67 51.69 15.87
N LEU A 289 -8.44 52.57 15.23
CA LEU A 289 -8.05 53.98 15.13
C LEU A 289 -9.18 54.78 15.73
N GLY A 290 -8.84 55.38 16.88
CA GLY A 290 -9.77 55.80 17.91
C GLY A 290 -10.67 56.96 17.52
N ASP A 291 -11.74 57.03 18.31
CA ASP A 291 -12.69 58.13 18.43
C ASP A 291 -12.02 59.50 18.24
N LYS A 292 -12.42 60.20 17.19
CA LYS A 292 -12.36 61.66 17.17
C LYS A 292 -13.78 62.20 17.28
N LYS A 293 -13.96 62.96 18.37
CA LYS A 293 -15.18 63.64 18.82
C LYS A 293 -15.90 64.41 17.70
N PRO A 294 -17.22 64.60 17.82
CA PRO A 294 -17.96 65.46 16.92
C PRO A 294 -17.57 66.92 17.16
N LEU A 295 -17.20 67.62 16.08
CA LEU A 295 -17.36 69.06 15.94
C LEU A 295 -18.59 69.18 15.02
N GLY A 296 -19.74 69.65 15.50
CA GLY A 296 -19.97 71.02 15.94
C GLY A 296 -20.91 71.62 14.90
#